data_AF-A0A2Z6M1W8-F1
#
_entry.id   AF-A0A2Z6M1W8-F1
#
_cell.length_a   1.000
_cell.length_b   1.000
_cell.length_c   1.000
_cell.angle_alpha   90.00
_cell.angle_beta   90.00
_cell.angle_gamma   90.00
#
_symmetry.space_group_name_H-M   'P 1'
#
loop_
_entity.id
_entity.type
_entity.pdbx_description
1 polymer ?
#
loop_
_entity_poly.entity_id
_entity_poly.type
_entity_poly.pdbx_seq_one_letter_code
_entity_poly.pdbx_strand_id
1 'polypeptide(L)'
;MAIPSSEETPKPTPTVHVNNIPQTVTAKDLLTYLESAIGSSSIFALEIFSEHNNWKSRGTGRVQFETFEAKSKALTLSNDEKLLFKSHFLRLTDSKDDIVPRPYFTRNRLNNCTLHAGFPIGVDCMSVLETWEGVRSWVMPERNRLEFWVSMVVSVISLRFNLKILWSLLGIVLVIPNQMHFS
;
A
#
# COMPACT_ATOMS: atom_id res chain seq x y z
N MET A 1 8.73 30.43 24.34
CA MET A 1 8.50 30.30 22.88
C MET A 1 8.37 28.82 22.59
N ALA A 2 7.15 28.32 22.38
CA ALA A 2 6.92 26.93 22.01
C ALA A 2 7.27 26.76 20.53
N ILE A 3 8.10 25.77 20.22
CA ILE A 3 8.34 25.32 18.85
C ILE A 3 7.01 24.69 18.39
N PRO A 4 6.38 25.16 17.30
CA PRO A 4 5.19 24.50 16.79
C PRO A 4 5.59 23.07 16.39
N SER A 5 4.90 22.10 16.97
CA SER A 5 4.96 20.70 16.58
C SER A 5 4.82 20.61 15.06
N SER A 6 5.82 20.04 14.40
CA SER A 6 5.81 19.77 12.97
C SER A 6 4.48 19.14 12.58
N GLU A 7 3.65 19.90 11.89
CA GLU A 7 2.46 19.41 11.19
C GLU A 7 2.98 18.43 10.13
N GLU A 8 3.06 17.15 10.48
CA GLU A 8 3.24 16.10 9.48
C GLU A 8 2.02 16.18 8.57
N THR A 9 2.18 16.80 7.40
CA THR A 9 1.19 16.74 6.33
C THR A 9 0.77 15.27 6.19
N PRO A 10 -0.52 14.94 6.35
CA PRO A 10 -0.96 13.56 6.38
C PRO A 10 -0.53 12.89 5.09
N LYS A 11 0.28 11.84 5.22
CA LYS A 11 0.78 11.10 4.07
C LYS A 11 -0.43 10.60 3.27
N PRO A 12 -0.51 10.90 1.96
CA PRO A 12 -1.66 10.50 1.15
C PRO A 12 -1.70 8.98 1.08
N THR A 13 -2.75 8.38 1.63
CA THR A 13 -3.01 6.94 1.53
C THR A 13 -4.06 6.66 0.45
N PRO A 14 -4.05 5.49 -0.20
CA PRO A 14 -5.13 5.04 -1.07
C PRO A 14 -6.36 4.53 -0.29
N THR A 15 -6.43 4.73 1.03
CA THR A 15 -7.53 4.24 1.87
C THR A 15 -8.48 5.37 2.27
N VAL A 16 -9.77 5.04 2.34
CA VAL A 16 -10.83 5.90 2.85
C VAL A 16 -11.60 5.20 3.95
N HIS A 17 -12.16 5.98 4.88
CA HIS A 17 -13.21 5.55 5.78
C HIS A 17 -14.55 5.64 5.07
N VAL A 18 -15.36 4.60 5.21
CA VAL A 18 -16.72 4.54 4.70
C VAL A 18 -17.67 4.58 5.88
N ASN A 19 -18.62 5.51 5.85
CA ASN A 19 -19.65 5.68 6.87
C ASN A 19 -21.04 5.49 6.26
N ASN A 20 -22.03 5.25 7.13
CA ASN A 20 -23.43 5.03 6.77
C ASN A 20 -23.67 3.75 5.94
N ILE A 21 -22.90 2.70 6.24
CA ILE A 21 -23.10 1.37 5.65
C ILE A 21 -24.33 0.72 6.31
N PRO A 22 -25.30 0.19 5.54
CA PRO A 22 -26.42 -0.55 6.10
C PRO A 22 -25.96 -1.77 6.92
N GLN A 23 -26.55 -1.99 8.09
CA GLN A 23 -26.12 -3.08 8.98
C GLN A 23 -26.40 -4.49 8.45
N THR A 24 -27.29 -4.62 7.47
CA THR A 24 -27.67 -5.88 6.82
C THR A 24 -26.75 -6.29 5.68
N VAL A 25 -25.71 -5.50 5.39
CA VAL A 25 -24.83 -5.68 4.24
C VAL A 25 -23.56 -6.44 4.62
N THR A 26 -23.13 -7.32 3.72
CA THR A 26 -21.83 -7.99 3.80
C THR A 26 -20.73 -7.20 3.09
N ALA A 27 -19.46 -7.48 3.44
CA ALA A 27 -18.29 -6.93 2.76
C ALA A 27 -18.31 -7.18 1.24
N LYS A 28 -18.85 -8.33 0.82
CA LYS A 28 -18.96 -8.72 -0.59
C LYS A 28 -19.96 -7.86 -1.36
N ASP A 29 -21.10 -7.52 -0.76
CA ASP A 29 -22.10 -6.68 -1.44
C ASP A 29 -21.56 -5.25 -1.60
N LEU A 30 -20.87 -4.74 -0.57
CA LEU A 30 -20.25 -3.42 -0.61
C LEU A 30 -19.14 -3.36 -1.68
N LEU A 31 -18.30 -4.40 -1.75
CA LEU A 31 -17.28 -4.53 -2.80
C LEU A 31 -17.92 -4.48 -4.20
N THR A 32 -18.92 -5.33 -4.44
CA THR A 32 -19.60 -5.43 -5.74
C THR A 32 -20.20 -4.09 -6.16
N TYR A 33 -20.84 -3.39 -5.23
CA TYR A 33 -21.42 -2.08 -5.48
C TYR A 33 -20.36 -1.03 -5.83
N LEU A 34 -19.31 -0.93 -5.02
CA LEU A 34 -18.27 0.08 -5.23
C LEU A 34 -17.49 -0.17 -6.54
N GLU A 35 -17.21 -1.44 -6.88
CA GLU A 35 -16.62 -1.78 -8.17
C GLU A 35 -17.55 -1.43 -9.34
N SER A 36 -18.85 -1.65 -9.20
CA SER A 36 -19.82 -1.23 -10.22
C SER A 36 -19.91 0.30 -10.38
N ALA A 37 -19.72 1.08 -9.31
CA ALA A 37 -19.83 2.53 -9.34
C ALA A 37 -18.53 3.23 -9.80
N ILE A 38 -17.38 2.70 -9.39
CA ILE A 38 -16.07 3.34 -9.60
C ILE A 38 -15.36 2.74 -10.80
N GLY A 39 -15.41 1.41 -10.94
CA GLY A 39 -14.74 0.62 -11.95
C GLY A 39 -14.31 -0.74 -11.42
N SER A 40 -14.31 -1.76 -12.28
CA SER A 40 -13.89 -3.12 -11.94
C SER A 40 -12.45 -3.15 -11.45
N SER A 41 -12.15 -3.96 -10.41
CA SER A 41 -10.81 -4.11 -9.83
C SER A 41 -10.21 -2.80 -9.30
N SER A 42 -11.05 -1.83 -8.93
CA SER A 42 -10.61 -0.57 -8.32
C SER A 42 -10.32 -0.70 -6.82
N ILE A 43 -10.84 -1.75 -6.16
CA ILE A 43 -10.68 -2.00 -4.74
C ILE A 43 -9.64 -3.09 -4.51
N PHE A 44 -8.70 -2.80 -3.62
CA PHE A 44 -7.67 -3.76 -3.21
C PHE A 44 -8.06 -4.51 -1.94
N ALA A 45 -8.50 -3.78 -0.91
CA ALA A 45 -8.90 -4.36 0.37
C ALA A 45 -10.10 -3.61 0.93
N LEU A 46 -10.94 -4.33 1.66
CA LEU A 46 -12.17 -3.79 2.25
C LEU A 46 -12.38 -4.43 3.62
N GLU A 47 -12.72 -3.62 4.59
CA GLU A 47 -12.98 -4.02 5.97
C GLU A 47 -14.25 -3.33 6.47
N ILE A 48 -15.18 -4.08 7.06
CA ILE A 48 -16.36 -3.53 7.76
C ILE A 48 -16.15 -3.73 9.25
N PHE A 49 -16.24 -2.66 10.02
CA PHE A 49 -16.10 -2.74 11.47
C PHE A 49 -17.37 -3.29 12.11
N SER A 50 -17.22 -4.32 12.94
CA SER A 50 -18.29 -4.90 13.76
C SER A 50 -18.06 -4.62 15.24
N GLU A 51 -19.15 -4.55 16.00
CA GLU A 51 -19.12 -4.45 17.46
C GLU A 51 -18.81 -5.81 18.08
N HIS A 52 -17.78 -5.84 18.91
CA HIS A 52 -17.22 -7.06 19.52
C HIS A 52 -18.23 -7.82 20.39
N ASN A 53 -19.20 -7.10 20.98
CA ASN A 53 -20.15 -7.66 21.93
C ASN A 53 -21.38 -8.31 21.28
N ASN A 54 -21.71 -7.97 20.03
CA ASN A 54 -22.95 -8.44 19.40
C ASN A 54 -22.80 -8.80 17.90
N TRP A 55 -21.56 -8.80 17.38
CA TRP A 55 -21.22 -9.01 15.96
C TRP A 55 -21.98 -8.13 14.97
N LYS A 56 -22.60 -7.05 15.45
CA LYS A 56 -23.43 -6.15 14.67
C LYS A 56 -22.53 -5.14 13.95
N SER A 57 -22.74 -4.94 12.66
CA SER A 57 -21.98 -3.94 11.89
C SER A 57 -22.18 -2.55 12.49
N ARG A 58 -21.09 -1.80 12.70
CA ARG A 58 -21.13 -0.40 13.17
C ARG A 58 -21.61 0.57 12.09
N GLY A 59 -21.89 0.07 10.89
CA GLY A 59 -22.23 0.90 9.74
C GLY A 59 -21.05 1.74 9.25
N THR A 60 -19.84 1.34 9.62
CA THR A 60 -18.58 2.00 9.27
C THR A 60 -17.55 0.98 8.85
N GLY A 61 -16.62 1.36 7.98
CA GLY A 61 -15.55 0.50 7.50
C GLY A 61 -14.43 1.27 6.84
N ARG A 62 -13.53 0.53 6.21
CA ARG A 62 -12.43 1.05 5.41
C ARG A 62 -12.41 0.40 4.03
N VAL A 63 -12.03 1.18 3.04
CA VAL A 63 -11.79 0.71 1.68
C VAL A 63 -10.43 1.22 1.24
N GLN A 64 -9.56 0.30 0.86
CA GLN A 64 -8.27 0.59 0.25
C GLN A 64 -8.38 0.37 -1.26
N PHE A 65 -8.13 1.44 -2.03
CA PHE A 65 -8.18 1.40 -3.48
C PHE A 65 -6.88 0.88 -4.08
N GLU A 66 -6.96 0.38 -5.31
CA GLU A 66 -5.79 -0.02 -6.09
C GLU A 66 -4.97 1.19 -6.55
N THR A 67 -5.64 2.30 -6.85
CA THR A 67 -5.03 3.55 -7.34
C THR A 67 -5.58 4.79 -6.61
N PHE A 68 -4.76 5.85 -6.56
CA PHE A 68 -5.21 7.15 -6.05
C PHE A 68 -6.31 7.78 -6.91
N GLU A 69 -6.33 7.49 -8.21
CA GLU A 69 -7.38 7.95 -9.12
C GLU A 69 -8.73 7.36 -8.75
N ALA A 70 -8.79 6.04 -8.49
CA ALA A 70 -10.02 5.39 -8.04
C ALA A 70 -10.49 5.97 -6.69
N LYS A 71 -9.57 6.21 -5.76
CA LYS A 71 -9.86 6.91 -4.49
C LYS A 71 -10.46 8.29 -4.74
N SER A 72 -9.83 9.10 -5.59
CA SER A 72 -10.30 10.46 -5.88
C SER A 72 -11.69 10.45 -6.50
N LYS A 73 -11.94 9.54 -7.46
CA LYS A 73 -13.25 9.36 -8.08
C LYS A 73 -14.30 8.96 -7.05
N ALA A 74 -13.98 8.04 -6.14
CA ALA A 74 -14.87 7.63 -5.07
C ALA A 74 -15.25 8.80 -4.16
N LEU A 75 -14.26 9.58 -3.71
CA LEU A 75 -14.48 10.76 -2.86
C LEU A 75 -15.38 11.79 -3.56
N THR A 76 -15.13 12.09 -4.83
CA THR A 76 -15.99 12.99 -5.62
C THR A 76 -17.43 12.47 -5.70
N LEU A 77 -17.62 11.18 -6.01
CA LEU A 77 -18.95 10.57 -6.06
C LEU A 77 -19.66 10.59 -4.70
N SER A 78 -18.92 10.46 -3.60
CA SER A 78 -19.48 10.56 -2.25
C SER A 78 -19.92 11.99 -1.92
N ASN A 79 -19.08 12.98 -2.25
CA ASN A 79 -19.39 14.40 -2.04
C ASN A 79 -20.58 14.87 -2.89
N ASP A 80 -20.72 14.33 -4.09
CA ASP A 80 -21.87 14.57 -4.98
C ASP A 80 -23.14 13.79 -4.57
N GLU A 81 -23.10 13.04 -3.46
CA GLU A 81 -24.18 12.16 -3.00
C GLU A 81 -24.63 11.14 -4.07
N LYS A 82 -23.71 10.70 -4.95
CA LYS A 82 -23.98 9.71 -6.01
C LYS A 82 -23.75 8.26 -5.57
N LEU A 83 -23.15 8.05 -4.40
CA LEU A 83 -22.95 6.71 -3.83
C LEU A 83 -24.16 6.26 -3.00
N LEU A 84 -25.31 6.10 -3.68
CA LEU A 84 -26.52 5.55 -3.07
C LEU A 84 -26.51 4.02 -3.07
N PHE A 85 -26.40 3.43 -1.89
CA PHE A 85 -26.35 1.99 -1.70
C PHE A 85 -27.47 1.51 -0.76
N LYS A 86 -28.40 0.70 -1.29
CA LYS A 86 -29.60 0.23 -0.56
C LYS A 86 -30.30 1.36 0.22
N SER A 87 -30.59 2.46 -0.46
CA SER A 87 -31.23 3.67 0.10
C SER A 87 -30.41 4.44 1.15
N HIS A 88 -29.10 4.15 1.29
CA HIS A 88 -28.19 4.88 2.16
C HIS A 88 -27.09 5.53 1.33
N PHE A 89 -26.88 6.84 1.50
CA PHE A 89 -25.75 7.54 0.89
C PHE A 89 -24.48 7.22 1.67
N LEU A 90 -23.52 6.58 1.01
CA LEU A 90 -22.22 6.28 1.61
C LEU A 90 -21.40 7.56 1.70
N ARG A 91 -20.89 7.84 2.91
CA ARG A 91 -19.99 8.98 3.15
C ARG A 91 -18.56 8.50 3.24
N LEU A 92 -17.71 8.99 2.35
CA LEU A 92 -16.29 8.67 2.28
C LEU A 92 -15.46 9.81 2.87
N THR A 93 -14.46 9.47 3.66
CA THR A 93 -13.50 10.44 4.23
C THR A 93 -12.09 9.87 4.17
N ASP A 94 -11.07 10.72 4.13
CA ASP A 94 -9.68 10.27 4.09
C ASP A 94 -9.32 9.39 5.29
N SER A 95 -8.58 8.30 5.03
CA SER A 95 -7.98 7.48 6.08
C SER A 95 -6.49 7.78 6.19
N LYS A 96 -5.97 7.77 7.42
CA LYS A 96 -4.52 7.89 7.68
C LYS A 96 -3.77 6.56 7.58
N ASP A 97 -4.49 5.45 7.72
CA ASP A 97 -3.91 4.11 7.67
C ASP A 97 -4.49 3.30 6.52
N ASP A 98 -3.61 2.49 5.95
CA ASP A 98 -3.97 1.44 5.00
C ASP A 98 -4.39 0.17 5.75
N ILE A 99 -5.33 -0.58 5.17
CA ILE A 99 -5.73 -1.89 5.67
C ILE A 99 -4.56 -2.87 5.52
N VAL A 100 -3.96 -2.88 4.32
CA VAL A 100 -2.81 -3.71 3.99
C VAL A 100 -1.66 -2.80 3.56
N PRO A 101 -0.50 -2.84 4.25
CA PRO A 101 0.66 -2.04 3.87
C PRO A 101 1.22 -2.53 2.53
N ARG A 102 1.25 -1.64 1.52
CA ARG A 102 1.79 -1.92 0.19
C ARG A 102 2.32 -0.64 -0.48
N PRO A 103 3.21 -0.75 -1.49
CA PRO A 103 3.60 0.39 -2.30
C PRO A 103 2.40 0.99 -3.03
N TYR A 104 2.25 2.30 -2.90
CA TYR A 104 1.16 3.04 -3.56
C TYR A 104 1.27 3.00 -5.07
N PHE A 105 2.48 3.18 -5.60
CA PHE A 105 2.72 3.15 -7.03
C PHE A 105 3.09 1.75 -7.49
N THR A 106 2.45 1.28 -8.56
CA THR A 106 2.75 0.01 -9.22
C THR A 106 4.20 -0.08 -9.68
N ARG A 107 4.80 1.03 -10.11
CA ARG A 107 6.23 1.12 -10.48
C ARG A 107 7.19 0.73 -9.34
N ASN A 108 6.74 0.82 -8.09
CA ASN A 108 7.52 0.43 -6.92
C ASN A 108 7.31 -1.05 -6.53
N ARG A 109 6.47 -1.77 -7.26
CA ARG A 109 6.19 -3.20 -7.08
C ARG A 109 6.98 -3.97 -8.12
N LEU A 110 8.26 -4.13 -7.83
CA LEU A 110 9.23 -4.70 -8.74
C LEU A 110 9.17 -6.23 -8.65
N ASN A 111 9.20 -6.88 -9.81
CA ASN A 111 9.24 -8.33 -9.93
C ASN A 111 10.43 -8.73 -10.81
N ASN A 112 10.89 -9.97 -10.66
CA ASN A 112 11.98 -10.54 -11.45
C ASN A 112 13.30 -9.76 -11.36
N CYS A 113 13.57 -9.09 -10.23
CA CYS A 113 14.77 -8.29 -10.05
C CYS A 113 15.97 -9.11 -9.61
N THR A 114 17.16 -8.53 -9.77
CA THR A 114 18.39 -9.10 -9.24
C THR A 114 18.80 -8.32 -8.01
N LEU A 115 18.93 -9.01 -6.88
CA LEU A 115 19.38 -8.45 -5.61
C LEU A 115 20.84 -8.86 -5.39
N HIS A 116 21.72 -7.87 -5.24
CA HIS A 116 23.10 -8.09 -4.83
C HIS A 116 23.27 -7.65 -3.37
N ALA A 117 23.83 -8.52 -2.55
CA ALA A 117 24.27 -8.19 -1.20
C ALA A 117 25.79 -8.23 -1.11
N GLY A 118 26.38 -7.24 -0.46
CA GLY A 118 27.81 -7.14 -0.35
C GLY A 118 28.29 -6.04 0.60
N PHE A 119 29.59 -5.79 0.55
CA PHE A 119 30.21 -4.68 1.27
C PHE A 119 30.48 -3.52 0.33
N PRO A 120 30.08 -2.29 0.66
CA PRO A 120 30.48 -1.13 -0.10
C PRO A 120 32.01 -1.00 -0.02
N ILE A 121 32.66 -0.90 -1.17
CA ILE A 121 34.12 -0.72 -1.28
C ILE A 121 34.49 0.66 -1.84
N GLY A 122 33.48 1.44 -2.24
CA GLY A 122 33.59 2.84 -2.64
C GLY A 122 32.21 3.47 -2.78
N VAL A 123 32.16 4.67 -3.35
CA VAL A 123 30.92 5.48 -3.43
C VAL A 123 29.87 4.82 -4.33
N ASP A 124 30.31 4.24 -5.45
CA ASP A 124 29.44 3.61 -6.45
C ASP A 124 29.84 2.15 -6.73
N CYS A 125 30.62 1.53 -5.84
CA CYS A 125 31.09 0.17 -6.02
C CYS A 125 30.94 -0.67 -4.75
N MET A 126 30.58 -1.93 -4.98
CA MET A 126 30.31 -2.91 -3.93
C MET A 126 30.98 -4.23 -4.29
N SER A 127 31.64 -4.84 -3.30
CA SER A 127 32.08 -6.22 -3.41
C SER A 127 30.88 -7.13 -3.13
N VAL A 128 30.34 -7.74 -4.17
CA VAL A 128 29.18 -8.65 -4.09
C VAL A 128 29.60 -9.95 -3.43
N LEU A 129 28.86 -10.37 -2.40
CA LEU A 129 29.01 -11.67 -1.74
C LEU A 129 27.99 -12.67 -2.26
N GLU A 130 26.75 -12.22 -2.45
CA GLU A 130 25.62 -13.05 -2.84
C GLU A 130 24.75 -12.33 -3.86
N THR A 131 24.17 -13.10 -4.77
CA THR A 131 23.25 -12.61 -5.81
C THR A 131 22.01 -13.49 -5.89
N TRP A 132 20.85 -12.85 -5.87
CA TRP A 132 19.56 -13.54 -6.06
C TRP A 132 18.85 -12.97 -7.27
N GLU A 133 18.49 -13.84 -8.20
CA GLU A 133 17.68 -13.51 -9.37
C GLU A 133 16.20 -13.81 -9.12
N GLY A 134 15.33 -13.26 -9.95
CA GLY A 134 13.89 -13.50 -9.83
C GLY A 134 13.23 -12.87 -8.60
N VAL A 135 13.93 -11.97 -7.90
CA VAL A 135 13.50 -11.39 -6.62
C VAL A 135 12.31 -10.47 -6.84
N ARG A 136 11.27 -10.65 -6.01
CA ARG A 136 10.22 -9.64 -5.86
C ARG A 136 10.70 -8.60 -4.86
N SER A 137 10.52 -7.32 -5.18
CA SER A 137 10.86 -6.22 -4.29
C SER A 137 9.77 -5.17 -4.24
N TRP A 138 9.46 -4.71 -3.04
CA TRP A 138 8.55 -3.59 -2.79
C TRP A 138 9.31 -2.43 -2.18
N VAL A 139 9.30 -1.30 -2.89
CA VAL A 139 9.88 -0.04 -2.41
C VAL A 139 8.75 0.84 -1.89
N MET A 140 8.77 1.19 -0.61
CA MET A 140 7.78 2.07 0.02
C MET A 140 8.47 3.31 0.61
N PRO A 141 8.89 4.30 -0.22
CA PRO A 141 9.50 5.54 0.25
C PRO A 141 8.64 6.26 1.28
N GLU A 142 7.31 6.26 1.10
CA GLU A 142 6.33 6.84 2.00
C GLU A 142 6.42 6.31 3.45
N ARG A 143 6.90 5.06 3.60
CA ARG A 143 7.01 4.34 4.87
C ARG A 143 8.46 4.10 5.28
N ASN A 144 9.44 4.68 4.57
CA ASN A 144 10.86 4.39 4.72
C ASN A 144 11.15 2.89 4.76
N ARG A 145 10.46 2.09 3.94
CA ARG A 145 10.52 0.62 3.99
C ARG A 145 10.86 0.05 2.63
N LEU A 146 11.72 -0.95 2.63
CA LEU A 146 12.08 -1.75 1.49
C LEU A 146 11.88 -3.22 1.86
N GLU A 147 11.17 -3.96 1.02
CA GLU A 147 10.94 -5.38 1.24
C GLU A 147 11.40 -6.20 0.05
N PHE A 148 12.00 -7.34 0.34
CA PHE A 148 12.40 -8.32 -0.66
C PHE A 148 11.83 -9.69 -0.31
N TRP A 149 11.46 -10.46 -1.32
CA TRP A 149 11.16 -11.88 -1.17
C TRP A 149 12.21 -12.66 -1.94
N VAL A 150 13.06 -13.33 -1.18
CA VAL A 150 14.18 -14.12 -1.71
C VAL A 150 13.83 -15.59 -1.57
N SER A 151 13.85 -16.30 -2.69
CA SER A 151 13.64 -17.74 -2.73
C SER A 151 14.95 -18.46 -2.42
N MET A 152 14.94 -19.27 -1.37
CA MET A 152 15.97 -20.24 -1.04
C MET A 152 15.46 -21.65 -1.39
N VAL A 153 16.37 -22.63 -1.47
CA VAL A 153 16.10 -24.02 -1.90
C VAL A 153 14.89 -24.66 -1.20
N VAL A 154 14.61 -24.27 0.05
CA VAL A 154 13.55 -24.85 0.89
C VAL A 154 12.51 -23.85 1.37
N SER A 155 12.70 -22.54 1.18
CA SER A 155 11.80 -21.52 1.72
C SER A 155 11.90 -20.19 1.00
N VAL A 156 10.88 -19.35 1.13
CA VAL A 156 10.92 -17.95 0.70
C VAL A 156 11.03 -17.09 1.94
N ILE A 157 12.08 -16.27 2.03
CA ILE A 157 12.31 -15.36 3.15
C ILE A 157 11.92 -13.94 2.72
N SER A 158 11.18 -13.25 3.59
CA SER A 158 10.89 -11.82 3.43
C SER A 158 11.88 -11.00 4.25
N LEU A 159 12.71 -10.23 3.58
CA LEU A 159 13.66 -9.32 4.21
C LEU A 159 13.09 -7.90 4.21
N ARG A 160 13.06 -7.25 5.38
CA ARG A 160 12.49 -5.92 5.58
C ARG A 160 13.57 -4.97 6.06
N PHE A 161 13.81 -3.92 5.28
CA PHE A 161 14.82 -2.92 5.58
C PHE A 161 14.19 -1.53 5.71
N ASN A 162 14.81 -0.70 6.54
CA ASN A 162 14.50 0.72 6.58
C ASN A 162 15.34 1.45 5.53
N LEU A 163 14.70 2.25 4.67
CA LEU A 163 15.38 3.02 3.61
C LEU A 163 16.46 3.96 4.17
N LYS A 164 16.32 4.43 5.40
CA LYS A 164 17.33 5.27 6.06
C LYS A 164 18.56 4.49 6.53
N ILE A 165 18.40 3.20 6.83
CA ILE A 165 19.45 2.35 7.40
C ILE A 165 20.27 1.66 6.31
N LEU A 166 19.69 1.47 5.11
CA LEU A 166 20.33 0.75 4.00
C LEU A 166 21.71 1.32 3.62
N TRP A 167 21.94 2.61 3.80
CA TRP A 167 23.23 3.25 3.48
C TRP A 167 24.32 3.06 4.55
N SER A 168 23.97 2.59 5.75
CA SER A 168 24.84 2.71 6.94
C SER A 168 25.51 1.41 7.39
N LEU A 169 25.02 0.23 7.00
CA LEU A 169 25.47 -1.05 7.59
C LEU A 169 25.69 -2.19 6.61
N LEU A 170 25.05 -2.19 5.43
CA LEU A 170 25.13 -3.24 4.42
C LEU A 170 24.94 -2.63 3.03
N GLY A 171 25.87 -2.86 2.10
CA GLY A 171 25.66 -2.50 0.71
C GLY A 171 24.61 -3.44 0.12
N ILE A 172 23.42 -2.94 -0.16
CA ILE A 172 22.38 -3.69 -0.86
C ILE A 172 22.04 -2.93 -2.12
N VAL A 173 22.28 -3.56 -3.28
CA VAL A 173 21.98 -2.98 -4.59
C VAL A 173 20.89 -3.82 -5.26
N LEU A 174 19.78 -3.18 -5.58
CA LEU A 174 18.69 -3.77 -6.34
C LEU A 174 18.82 -3.35 -7.81
N VAL A 175 18.97 -4.33 -8.69
CA VAL A 175 19.01 -4.12 -10.14
C VAL A 175 17.64 -4.47 -10.72
N ILE A 176 17.04 -3.51 -11.42
CA ILE A 176 15.72 -3.63 -12.03
C ILE A 176 15.89 -4.04 -13.50
N PRO A 177 15.32 -5.17 -13.94
CA PRO A 177 15.34 -5.55 -15.36
C PRO A 177 14.48 -4.53 -16.12
N ASN A 178 15.03 -3.92 -17.16
CA ASN A 178 14.45 -2.88 -18.03
C ASN A 178 14.66 -1.41 -17.63
N GLN A 179 15.52 -1.09 -16.66
CA GLN A 179 16.10 0.24 -16.55
C GLN A 179 17.59 0.08 -16.22
N MET A 180 18.44 0.04 -17.25
CA MET A 180 19.77 0.66 -17.31
C MET A 180 20.65 -0.03 -18.36
N HIS A 181 20.69 0.58 -19.55
CA HIS A 181 22.00 0.86 -20.16
C HIS A 181 22.75 1.74 -19.14
N PHE A 182 23.77 1.20 -18.50
CA PHE A 182 24.82 2.02 -17.90
C PHE A 182 25.81 2.35 -19.02
N SER A 183 25.97 3.65 -19.31
CA SER A 183 27.11 4.17 -20.06
C SER A 183 28.28 4.39 -19.13
#